data_AF-A0A1F8TBM4-F1
#
_entry.id   AF-A0A1F8TBM4-F1
#
_cell.length_a   1.000
_cell.length_b   1.000
_cell.length_c   1.000
_cell.angle_alpha   90.00
_cell.angle_beta   90.00
_cell.angle_gamma   90.00
#
_symmetry.space_group_name_H-M   'P 1'
#
loop_
_entity.id
_entity.type
_entity.pdbx_description
1 polymer ?
#
loop_
_entity_poly.entity_id
_entity_poly.type
_entity_poly.pdbx_seq_one_letter_code
_entity_poly.pdbx_strand_id
1 'polypeptide(L)'
;MAGNVIDVAADMSGFDKPEIKVKAGEPVTVRLTSLDNSHHTDGGGKHQWAVDELGVDIVAQPESSNYATFTPEKPGTYTFYCDICCGGRANPSMSGTLIVES
;
A
#
# COMPACT_ATOMS: atom_id res chain seq x y z
N MET A 1 -7.39 -4.65 21.98
CA MET A 1 -6.12 -3.94 21.77
C MET A 1 -6.17 -3.44 20.34
N ALA A 2 -6.22 -2.13 20.11
CA ALA A 2 -6.26 -1.60 18.75
C ALA A 2 -4.92 -1.96 18.09
N GLY A 3 -4.96 -2.83 17.08
CA GLY A 3 -3.76 -3.18 16.32
C GLY A 3 -3.16 -1.92 15.68
N ASN A 4 -1.86 -1.95 15.40
CA ASN A 4 -1.18 -0.88 14.68
C ASN A 4 -1.73 -0.81 13.24
N VAL A 5 -2.76 0.02 13.01
CA VAL A 5 -3.38 0.21 11.69
C VAL A 5 -2.78 1.44 11.03
N ILE A 6 -2.31 1.27 9.80
CA ILE A 6 -1.79 2.34 8.95
C ILE A 6 -2.77 2.53 7.81
N ASP A 7 -3.45 3.67 7.83
CA ASP A 7 -4.35 4.09 6.77
C ASP A 7 -3.57 4.68 5.61
N VAL A 8 -3.75 4.14 4.42
CA VAL A 8 -3.14 4.61 3.17
C VAL A 8 -4.27 4.92 2.20
N ALA A 9 -4.26 6.12 1.63
CA ALA A 9 -5.13 6.50 0.53
C ALA A 9 -4.32 6.53 -0.77
N ALA A 10 -4.96 6.14 -1.87
CA ALA A 10 -4.40 6.23 -3.20
C ALA A 10 -5.43 6.80 -4.18
N ASP A 11 -4.95 7.66 -5.06
CA ASP A 11 -5.70 8.20 -6.20
C ASP A 11 -4.74 8.38 -7.39
N MET A 12 -5.22 8.96 -8.50
CA MET A 12 -4.38 9.21 -9.68
C MET A 12 -3.07 9.99 -9.40
N SER A 13 -2.98 10.73 -8.30
CA SER A 13 -1.77 11.47 -7.91
C SER A 13 -0.73 10.62 -7.20
N GLY A 14 -1.10 9.44 -6.68
CA GLY A 14 -0.20 8.53 -5.96
C GLY A 14 -0.73 8.12 -4.59
N PHE A 15 0.16 7.54 -3.79
CA PHE A 15 -0.12 7.28 -2.37
C PHE A 15 -0.01 8.57 -1.54
N ASP A 16 -0.91 8.76 -0.57
CA ASP A 16 -0.85 9.86 0.41
C ASP A 16 0.34 9.72 1.39
N LYS A 17 0.85 8.51 1.54
CA LYS A 17 2.00 8.15 2.37
C LYS A 17 3.12 7.58 1.50
N PRO A 18 4.13 8.38 1.13
CA PRO A 18 5.29 7.89 0.39
C PRO A 18 6.29 7.14 1.28
N GLU A 19 6.20 7.29 2.61
CA GLU A 19 7.03 6.59 3.59
C GLU A 19 6.16 6.06 4.74
N ILE A 20 6.39 4.82 5.14
CA ILE A 20 5.72 4.15 6.26
C ILE A 20 6.79 3.53 7.17
N LYS A 21 6.66 3.71 8.49
CA LYS A 21 7.56 3.11 9.49
C LYS A 21 6.82 2.13 10.37
N VAL A 22 7.38 0.95 10.54
CA VAL A 22 6.86 -0.14 11.39
C VAL A 22 8.00 -0.79 12.16
N LYS A 23 7.69 -1.67 13.10
CA LYS A 23 8.69 -2.39 13.89
C LYS A 23 8.74 -3.86 13.53
N ALA A 24 9.95 -4.42 13.51
CA ALA A 24 10.16 -5.84 13.36
C ALA A 24 9.53 -6.61 14.52
N GLY A 25 8.87 -7.73 14.22
CA GLY A 25 8.22 -8.59 15.21
C GLY A 25 6.88 -8.06 15.74
N GLU A 26 6.44 -6.86 15.34
CA GLU A 26 5.13 -6.32 15.72
C GLU A 26 4.12 -6.47 14.56
N PRO A 27 2.92 -7.01 14.80
CA PRO A 27 1.90 -7.08 13.77
C PRO A 27 1.41 -5.68 13.39
N VAL A 28 1.36 -5.42 12.09
CA VAL A 28 0.84 -4.18 11.50
C VAL A 28 -0.28 -4.51 10.52
N THR A 29 -1.33 -3.69 10.51
CA THR A 29 -2.37 -3.73 9.49
C THR A 29 -2.19 -2.53 8.57
N VAL A 30 -2.06 -2.77 7.26
CA VAL A 30 -2.19 -1.70 6.27
C VAL A 30 -3.61 -1.73 5.74
N ARG A 31 -4.31 -0.59 5.78
CA ARG A 31 -5.62 -0.41 5.16
C ARG A 31 -5.48 0.56 3.99
N LEU A 32 -5.61 0.03 2.78
CA LEU A 32 -5.59 0.80 1.55
C LEU A 32 -7.00 1.24 1.19
N THR A 33 -7.18 2.52 0.84
CA THR A 33 -8.42 3.09 0.32
C THR A 33 -8.16 3.68 -1.06
N SER A 34 -8.93 3.25 -2.07
CA SER A 34 -8.97 3.94 -3.36
C SER A 34 -9.96 5.11 -3.28
N LEU A 35 -9.52 6.30 -3.71
CA LEU A 35 -10.39 7.47 -3.86
C LEU A 35 -10.90 7.65 -5.29
N ASP A 36 -10.38 6.85 -6.24
CA ASP A 36 -10.79 6.93 -7.65
C ASP A 36 -12.09 6.18 -7.89
N ASN A 37 -12.87 6.65 -8.86
CA ASN A 37 -14.10 6.01 -9.31
C ASN A 37 -13.82 4.90 -10.33
N SER A 38 -14.86 4.16 -10.73
CA SER A 38 -14.71 3.02 -11.64
C SER A 38 -14.52 3.37 -13.12
N HIS A 39 -14.58 4.65 -13.51
CA HIS A 39 -14.56 5.07 -14.92
C HIS A 39 -13.16 5.26 -15.52
N HIS A 40 -12.10 5.02 -14.75
CA HIS A 40 -10.72 5.12 -15.21
C HIS A 40 -10.41 4.00 -16.23
N THR A 41 -9.82 4.36 -17.37
CA THR A 41 -9.54 3.39 -18.45
C THR A 41 -8.31 2.53 -18.21
N ASP A 42 -7.48 2.92 -17.24
CA ASP A 42 -6.20 2.31 -16.88
C ASP A 42 -6.33 1.51 -15.58
N GLY A 43 -7.10 0.44 -15.58
CA GLY A 43 -7.26 -0.41 -14.38
C GLY A 43 -8.47 -0.08 -13.51
N GLY A 44 -9.33 0.83 -13.94
CA GLY A 44 -10.69 0.99 -13.41
C GLY A 44 -10.76 1.60 -12.02
N GLY A 45 -9.79 2.42 -11.60
CA GLY A 45 -9.77 3.08 -10.29
C GLY A 45 -9.38 2.16 -9.13
N LYS A 46 -8.86 0.97 -9.43
CA LYS A 46 -8.34 0.03 -8.42
C LYS A 46 -6.90 0.38 -8.10
N HIS A 47 -6.57 0.44 -6.81
CA HIS A 47 -5.18 0.60 -6.37
C HIS A 47 -4.68 -0.66 -5.68
N GLN A 48 -3.37 -0.87 -5.79
CA GLN A 48 -2.67 -1.94 -5.10
C GLN A 48 -1.68 -1.33 -4.11
N TRP A 49 -1.49 -2.00 -2.98
CA TRP A 49 -0.36 -1.79 -2.09
C TRP A 49 0.28 -3.16 -1.90
N ALA A 50 1.44 -3.37 -2.50
CA ALA A 50 2.13 -4.66 -2.47
C ALA A 50 3.60 -4.50 -2.11
N VAL A 51 4.12 -5.47 -1.37
CA VAL A 51 5.55 -5.62 -1.02
C VAL A 51 5.92 -7.08 -1.28
N ASP A 52 6.62 -7.33 -2.39
CA ASP A 52 6.94 -8.67 -2.87
C ASP A 52 7.77 -9.46 -1.83
N GLU A 53 8.76 -8.80 -1.19
CA GLU A 53 9.66 -9.44 -0.21
C GLU A 53 8.96 -9.85 1.10
N LEU A 54 7.80 -9.24 1.39
CA LEU A 54 6.99 -9.57 2.56
C LEU A 54 5.77 -10.42 2.20
N GLY A 55 5.54 -10.70 0.91
CA GLY A 55 4.39 -11.47 0.43
C GLY A 55 3.05 -10.79 0.71
N VAL A 56 3.03 -9.46 0.78
CA VAL A 56 1.82 -8.68 1.04
C VAL A 56 1.28 -8.12 -0.26
N ASP A 57 -0.01 -8.32 -0.51
CA ASP A 57 -0.72 -7.78 -1.67
C ASP A 57 -2.13 -7.36 -1.25
N ILE A 58 -2.39 -6.05 -1.25
CA ILE A 58 -3.68 -5.45 -0.91
C ILE A 58 -4.21 -4.74 -2.14
N VAL A 59 -5.39 -5.16 -2.63
CA VAL A 59 -6.07 -4.48 -3.73
C VAL A 59 -7.35 -3.83 -3.21
N ALA A 60 -7.45 -2.51 -3.34
CA ALA A 60 -8.66 -1.74 -3.07
C ALA A 60 -9.47 -1.58 -4.36
N GLN A 61 -10.77 -1.89 -4.29
CA GLN A 61 -11.71 -1.59 -5.36
C GLN A 61 -11.98 -0.06 -5.41
N PRO A 62 -12.54 0.47 -6.51
CA PRO A 62 -12.85 1.89 -6.63
C PRO A 62 -13.77 2.35 -5.51
N GLU A 63 -13.53 3.55 -4.97
CA GLU A 63 -14.28 4.13 -3.86
C GLU A 63 -14.47 3.16 -2.67
N SER A 64 -13.46 2.31 -2.43
CA SER A 64 -13.51 1.23 -1.44
C SER A 64 -12.19 1.07 -0.71
N SER A 65 -12.19 0.23 0.33
CA SER A 65 -11.00 -0.09 1.11
C SER A 65 -10.82 -1.59 1.26
N ASN A 66 -9.56 -1.99 1.38
CA ASN A 66 -9.15 -3.36 1.69
C ASN A 66 -7.93 -3.32 2.63
N TYR A 67 -7.63 -4.42 3.30
CA TYR A 67 -6.55 -4.45 4.27
C TYR A 67 -5.91 -5.83 4.40
N ALA A 68 -4.66 -5.84 4.87
CA ALA A 68 -4.00 -7.04 5.33
C ALA A 68 -3.22 -6.75 6.61
N THR A 69 -3.15 -7.75 7.48
CA THR A 69 -2.29 -7.74 8.65
C THR A 69 -1.11 -8.67 8.40
N PHE A 70 0.10 -8.18 8.65
CA PHE A 70 1.34 -8.94 8.54
C PHE A 70 2.31 -8.55 9.66
N THR A 71 3.31 -9.39 9.89
CA THR A 71 4.36 -9.14 10.88
C THR A 71 5.71 -9.16 10.16
N PRO A 72 6.34 -8.01 9.88
CA PRO A 72 7.68 -8.01 9.29
C PRO A 72 8.68 -8.52 10.33
N GLU A 73 9.50 -9.52 9.99
CA GLU A 73 10.44 -10.12 10.95
C GLU A 73 11.85 -9.50 10.89
N LYS A 74 12.20 -8.89 9.76
CA LYS A 74 13.56 -8.41 9.49
C LYS A 74 13.56 -6.89 9.33
N PRO A 75 14.34 -6.16 10.14
CA PRO A 75 14.60 -4.75 9.91
C PRO A 75 15.18 -4.52 8.51
N GLY A 76 14.83 -3.40 7.91
CA GLY A 76 15.25 -3.09 6.54
C GLY A 76 14.34 -2.08 5.86
N THR A 77 14.68 -1.79 4.61
CA THR A 77 13.91 -0.91 3.75
C THR A 77 13.34 -1.72 2.60
N TYR A 78 12.03 -1.63 2.41
CA TYR A 78 11.28 -2.33 1.37
C TYR A 78 10.53 -1.30 0.52
N THR A 79 10.29 -1.63 -0.74
CA THR A 79 9.46 -0.80 -1.61
C THR A 79 8.04 -1.36 -1.62
N PHE A 80 7.05 -0.51 -1.38
CA PHE A 80 5.67 -0.82 -1.73
C PHE A 80 5.29 -0.09 -3.01
N TYR A 81 4.37 -0.67 -3.79
CA TYR A 81 3.96 -0.12 -5.07
C TYR A 81 2.50 -0.43 -5.42
N CYS A 82 1.97 0.28 -6.42
CA CYS A 82 0.77 -0.09 -7.18
C CYS A 82 1.19 -0.49 -8.61
N ASP A 83 0.69 -1.62 -9.13
CA ASP A 83 0.96 -2.09 -10.50
C ASP A 83 -0.32 -2.30 -11.34
N ILE A 84 -1.45 -1.77 -10.88
CA ILE A 84 -2.76 -1.98 -11.52
C ILE A 84 -3.18 -0.79 -12.40
N CYS A 85 -2.99 0.43 -11.90
CA CYS A 85 -3.48 1.66 -12.53
C CYS A 85 -2.44 2.78 -12.49
N CYS A 86 -2.74 3.92 -13.13
CA CYS A 86 -2.00 5.17 -12.96
C CYS A 86 -0.53 5.11 -13.39
N GLY A 87 -0.20 4.30 -14.39
CA GLY A 87 1.18 4.09 -14.84
C GLY A 87 1.95 3.00 -14.06
N GLY A 88 1.31 2.32 -13.11
CA GLY A 88 1.85 1.16 -12.40
C GLY A 88 3.21 1.45 -11.75
N ARG A 89 4.09 0.43 -11.72
CA ARG A 89 5.46 0.57 -11.17
C ARG A 89 6.32 1.64 -11.86
N ALA A 90 5.96 2.08 -13.07
CA ALA A 90 6.69 3.13 -13.78
C ALA A 90 6.34 4.55 -13.28
N ASN A 91 5.22 4.71 -12.57
CA ASN A 91 4.87 5.98 -11.95
C ASN A 91 5.55 6.11 -10.56
N PRO A 92 6.44 7.09 -10.37
CA PRO A 92 7.15 7.25 -9.10
C PRO A 92 6.23 7.60 -7.92
N SER A 93 5.04 8.17 -8.15
CA SER A 93 4.07 8.42 -7.07
C SER A 93 3.25 7.18 -6.69
N MET A 94 3.31 6.13 -7.52
CA MET A 94 2.76 4.80 -7.25
C MET A 94 3.80 3.85 -6.65
N SER A 95 4.81 4.42 -5.98
CA SER A 95 5.78 3.68 -5.20
C SER A 95 6.13 4.47 -3.94
N GLY A 96 6.46 3.75 -2.88
CA GLY A 96 6.89 4.33 -1.62
C GLY A 96 7.75 3.37 -0.82
N THR A 97 8.18 3.83 0.35
CA THR A 97 9.18 3.16 1.17
C THR A 97 8.59 2.67 2.49
N LEU A 98 8.66 1.38 2.75
CA LEU A 98 8.39 0.78 4.04
C LEU A 98 9.72 0.59 4.79
N ILE A 99 9.86 1.27 5.93
CA ILE A 99 11.01 1.14 6.82
C ILE A 99 10.59 0.27 8.00
N VAL A 100 11.22 -0.89 8.12
CA VAL A 100 11.07 -1.78 9.27
C VAL A 100 12.22 -1.50 10.23
N GLU A 101 11.88 -0.90 11.36
CA GLU A 101 12.80 -0.61 12.46
C GLU A 101 12.97 -1.84 13.35
N SER A 102 14.11 -1.91 14.04
CA SER A 102 14.42 -2.95 15.04
C SER A 102 13.70 -2.76 16.36
#